data_AF-A0A2W6ZU87-F1
#
_entry.id   AF-A0A2W6ZU87-F1
#
_cell.length_a   1.000
_cell.length_b   1.000
_cell.length_c   1.000
_cell.angle_alpha   90.00
_cell.angle_beta   90.00
_cell.angle_gamma   90.00
#
_symmetry.space_group_name_H-M   'P 1'
#
loop_
_entity.id
_entity.type
_entity.pdbx_description
1 polymer ?
#
loop_
_entity_poly.entity_id
_entity_poly.type
_entity_poly.pdbx_seq_one_letter_code
_entity_poly.pdbx_strand_id
1 'polypeptide(L)'
;MLTSYYSKTKAGTPGAISISRSMPRWCNGKYPTYKALAPGTWYRSAEVDDYIPLYMEILQALDPQQVHDDLYRIAQENARSLGLPESEVAKVRPILLCFEKPSDFCHRRLAANWQESELQIEVPEGFRNPDGTYTTVPGWEQLQGQQFEGAIGNDVADQMAQAATQLSLLTL
;
A
#
# COMPACT_ATOMS: atom_id res chain seq x y z
N MET A 1 -4.56 7.57 -3.13
CA MET A 1 -4.71 6.13 -2.77
C MET A 1 -4.80 6.00 -1.24
N LEU A 2 -5.12 4.84 -0.67
CA LEU A 2 -5.03 4.56 0.77
C LEU A 2 -4.47 3.16 1.03
N THR A 3 -4.01 2.88 2.26
CA THR A 3 -3.82 1.53 2.80
C THR A 3 -4.91 1.17 3.82
N SER A 4 -5.21 -0.12 3.95
CA SER A 4 -6.11 -0.65 4.98
C SER A 4 -5.86 -2.14 5.23
N TYR A 5 -6.71 -2.76 6.05
CA TYR A 5 -6.61 -4.18 6.40
C TYR A 5 -7.94 -4.90 6.29
N TYR A 6 -7.89 -6.22 6.09
CA TYR A 6 -9.06 -7.04 5.79
C TYR A 6 -10.16 -6.97 6.84
N SER A 7 -9.81 -6.89 8.13
CA SER A 7 -10.82 -6.88 9.21
C SER A 7 -11.54 -5.54 9.35
N LYS A 8 -11.02 -4.44 8.78
CA LYS A 8 -11.69 -3.12 8.75
C LYS A 8 -12.47 -2.89 7.47
N THR A 9 -12.01 -3.46 6.35
CA THR A 9 -12.60 -3.25 5.04
C THR A 9 -13.70 -4.28 4.78
N LYS A 10 -14.92 -3.79 4.49
CA LYS A 10 -16.07 -4.66 4.19
C LYS A 10 -15.90 -5.31 2.81
N ALA A 11 -16.31 -6.57 2.68
CA ALA A 11 -16.38 -7.26 1.40
C ALA A 11 -17.22 -6.45 0.40
N GLY A 12 -16.75 -6.33 -0.85
CA GLY A 12 -17.40 -5.48 -1.86
C GLY A 12 -17.15 -3.98 -1.69
N THR A 13 -16.15 -3.56 -0.91
CA THR A 13 -15.70 -2.15 -0.91
C THR A 13 -15.11 -1.82 -2.30
N PRO A 14 -15.64 -0.80 -3.03
CA PRO A 14 -15.27 -0.57 -4.44
C PRO A 14 -13.78 -0.40 -4.71
N GLY A 15 -13.06 0.35 -3.88
CA GLY A 15 -11.63 0.59 -4.06
C GLY A 15 -10.70 -0.48 -3.49
N ALA A 16 -11.23 -1.52 -2.84
CA ALA A 16 -10.41 -2.49 -2.12
C ALA A 16 -9.65 -3.43 -3.06
N ILE A 17 -8.33 -3.49 -2.90
CA ILE A 17 -7.43 -4.34 -3.70
C ILE A 17 -6.53 -5.13 -2.75
N SER A 18 -6.52 -6.46 -2.90
CA SER A 18 -5.55 -7.29 -2.20
C SER A 18 -4.16 -7.13 -2.80
N ILE A 19 -3.17 -6.83 -1.94
CA ILE A 19 -1.75 -6.89 -2.31
C ILE A 19 -1.01 -7.96 -1.49
N SER A 20 -1.74 -8.87 -0.83
CA SER A 20 -1.13 -9.95 -0.06
C SER A 20 -0.95 -11.22 -0.89
N ARG A 21 -0.04 -12.10 -0.46
CA ARG A 21 0.13 -13.43 -1.10
C ARG A 21 -1.15 -14.25 -1.07
N SER A 22 -1.88 -14.19 0.03
CA SER A 22 -3.17 -14.87 0.23
C SER A 22 -4.16 -13.95 0.95
N MET A 23 -5.44 -14.07 0.61
CA MET A 23 -6.54 -13.45 1.34
C MET A 23 -7.04 -14.37 2.47
N PRO A 24 -7.55 -13.81 3.58
CA PRO A 24 -8.28 -14.58 4.56
C PRO A 24 -9.48 -15.32 3.97
N ARG A 25 -9.79 -16.51 4.51
CA ARG A 25 -10.87 -17.38 3.97
C ARG A 25 -12.23 -16.67 3.86
N TRP A 26 -12.57 -15.80 4.81
CA TRP A 26 -13.85 -15.09 4.84
C TRP A 26 -14.02 -14.01 3.77
N CYS A 27 -12.93 -13.56 3.14
CA CYS A 27 -12.97 -12.58 2.06
C CYS A 27 -12.25 -13.06 0.79
N ASN A 28 -11.93 -14.36 0.73
CA ASN A 28 -11.28 -14.93 -0.44
C ASN A 28 -12.16 -14.77 -1.69
N GLY A 29 -11.59 -14.21 -2.75
CA GLY A 29 -12.31 -13.90 -4.00
C GLY A 29 -13.28 -12.72 -3.91
N LYS A 30 -13.26 -11.93 -2.82
CA LYS A 30 -14.12 -10.73 -2.67
C LYS A 30 -13.48 -9.43 -3.12
N TYR A 31 -12.19 -9.45 -3.40
CA TYR A 31 -11.42 -8.30 -3.85
C TYR A 31 -10.57 -8.69 -5.07
N PRO A 32 -10.40 -7.80 -6.05
CA PRO A 32 -9.33 -7.96 -7.04
C PRO A 32 -7.97 -8.02 -6.34
N THR A 33 -6.99 -8.60 -7.01
CA THR A 33 -5.64 -8.78 -6.44
C THR A 33 -4.59 -8.21 -7.39
N TYR A 34 -3.66 -7.43 -6.86
CA TYR A 34 -2.49 -6.92 -7.58
C TYR A 34 -1.24 -7.61 -7.05
N LYS A 35 -0.84 -8.70 -7.70
CA LYS A 35 0.23 -9.60 -7.21
C LYS A 35 1.64 -9.04 -7.33
N ALA A 36 1.86 -8.01 -8.15
CA ALA A 36 3.18 -7.38 -8.27
C ALA A 36 3.66 -6.76 -6.95
N LEU A 37 2.74 -6.32 -6.09
CA LEU A 37 3.03 -5.80 -4.73
C LEU A 37 2.94 -6.86 -3.63
N ALA A 38 2.82 -8.14 -3.97
CA ALA A 38 2.82 -9.19 -2.96
C ALA A 38 4.27 -9.50 -2.53
N PRO A 39 4.53 -9.68 -1.22
CA PRO A 39 5.86 -10.01 -0.75
C PRO A 39 6.29 -11.41 -1.19
N GLY A 40 7.60 -11.68 -1.14
CA GLY A 40 8.19 -12.94 -1.55
C GLY A 40 7.86 -14.12 -0.61
N THR A 41 8.44 -15.29 -0.90
CA THR A 41 8.22 -16.51 -0.10
C THR A 41 8.69 -16.38 1.35
N TRP A 42 9.67 -15.51 1.57
CA TRP A 42 10.29 -15.19 2.85
C TRP A 42 9.39 -14.39 3.82
N TYR A 43 8.23 -13.88 3.38
CA TYR A 43 7.36 -12.99 4.18
C TYR A 43 6.89 -13.50 5.55
N ARG A 44 6.99 -14.81 5.82
CA ARG A 44 6.63 -15.43 7.11
C ARG A 44 7.83 -15.71 8.00
N SER A 45 9.03 -15.70 7.44
CA SER A 45 10.27 -16.14 8.10
C SER A 45 11.31 -15.03 8.23
N ALA A 46 11.19 -13.96 7.44
CA ALA A 46 12.05 -12.79 7.56
C ALA A 46 11.62 -11.93 8.75
N GLU A 47 12.60 -11.54 9.57
CA GLU A 47 12.44 -10.47 10.55
C GLU A 47 12.40 -9.11 9.85
N VAL A 48 11.98 -8.06 10.55
CA VAL A 48 11.78 -6.71 9.96
C VAL A 48 13.02 -6.20 9.22
N ASP A 49 14.20 -6.36 9.81
CA ASP A 49 15.47 -5.85 9.26
C ASP A 49 15.84 -6.54 7.94
N ASP A 50 15.53 -7.83 7.80
CA ASP A 50 15.71 -8.59 6.55
C ASP A 50 14.55 -8.34 5.57
N TYR A 51 13.34 -8.09 6.08
CA TYR A 51 12.12 -7.91 5.30
C TYR A 51 12.23 -6.70 4.37
N ILE A 52 12.68 -5.56 4.91
CA ILE A 52 12.72 -4.28 4.19
C ILE A 52 13.58 -4.39 2.91
N PRO A 53 14.87 -4.75 2.97
CA PRO A 53 15.70 -4.83 1.76
C PRO A 53 15.14 -5.83 0.73
N LEU A 54 14.67 -7.00 1.17
CA LEU A 54 14.06 -7.99 0.27
C LEU A 54 12.78 -7.48 -0.40
N TYR A 55 11.98 -6.67 0.30
CA TYR A 55 10.79 -6.07 -0.28
C TYR A 55 11.15 -4.93 -1.25
N MET A 56 12.17 -4.13 -0.93
CA MET A 56 12.65 -3.06 -1.80
C MET A 56 13.16 -3.58 -3.15
N GLU A 57 13.81 -4.75 -3.18
CA GLU A 57 14.19 -5.41 -4.44
C GLU A 57 12.99 -5.66 -5.36
N ILE A 58 11.83 -6.02 -4.80
CA ILE A 58 10.59 -6.19 -5.58
C ILE A 58 10.14 -4.85 -6.14
N LEU A 59 10.13 -3.80 -5.32
CA LEU A 59 9.64 -2.48 -5.71
C LEU A 59 10.54 -1.80 -6.75
N GLN A 60 11.87 -1.95 -6.63
CA GLN A 60 12.86 -1.40 -7.56
C GLN A 60 12.77 -2.00 -8.97
N ALA A 61 12.18 -3.20 -9.11
CA ALA A 61 11.93 -3.82 -10.40
C ALA A 61 10.63 -3.32 -11.07
N LEU A 62 9.85 -2.45 -10.41
CA LEU A 62 8.56 -1.95 -10.89
C LEU A 62 8.66 -0.48 -11.30
N ASP A 63 7.85 -0.11 -12.29
CA ASP A 63 7.60 1.30 -12.63
C ASP A 63 6.51 1.85 -11.67
N PRO A 64 6.82 2.88 -10.86
CA PRO A 64 5.87 3.40 -9.87
C PRO A 64 4.62 4.00 -10.50
N GLN A 65 4.74 4.66 -11.67
CA GLN A 65 3.61 5.26 -12.38
C GLN A 65 2.71 4.19 -12.98
N GLN A 66 3.30 3.15 -13.57
CA GLN A 66 2.52 2.02 -14.09
C GLN A 66 1.75 1.30 -12.97
N VAL A 67 2.37 1.09 -11.80
CA VAL A 67 1.70 0.50 -10.63
C VAL A 67 0.55 1.39 -10.17
N HIS A 68 0.76 2.70 -10.07
CA HIS A 68 -0.27 3.66 -9.69
C HIS A 68 -1.48 3.58 -10.63
N ASP A 69 -1.24 3.62 -11.94
CA ASP A 69 -2.29 3.62 -12.95
C ASP A 69 -3.05 2.28 -12.98
N ASP A 70 -2.35 1.17 -12.82
CA ASP A 70 -2.98 -0.15 -12.67
C ASP A 70 -3.89 -0.22 -11.45
N LEU A 71 -3.46 0.30 -10.31
CA LEU A 71 -4.25 0.28 -9.08
C LEU A 71 -5.52 1.12 -9.22
N TYR A 72 -5.44 2.30 -9.84
CA TYR A 72 -6.61 3.13 -10.13
C TYR A 72 -7.56 2.44 -11.12
N ARG A 73 -7.03 1.87 -12.19
CA ARG A 73 -7.81 1.12 -13.18
C ARG A 73 -8.56 -0.04 -12.52
N ILE A 74 -7.87 -0.89 -11.75
CA ILE A 74 -8.46 -2.03 -11.05
C ILE A 74 -9.54 -1.58 -10.05
N ALA A 75 -9.28 -0.51 -9.28
CA ALA A 75 -10.25 0.02 -8.33
C ALA A 75 -11.54 0.50 -9.02
N GLN A 76 -11.40 1.19 -10.15
CA GLN A 76 -12.54 1.69 -10.92
C GLN A 76 -13.29 0.56 -11.64
N GLU A 77 -12.58 -0.43 -12.21
CA GLU A 77 -13.19 -1.64 -12.78
C GLU A 77 -13.98 -2.42 -11.73
N ASN A 78 -13.43 -2.60 -10.53
CA ASN A 78 -14.14 -3.24 -9.42
C ASN A 78 -15.38 -2.44 -9.01
N ALA A 79 -15.28 -1.11 -8.92
CA ALA A 79 -16.43 -0.24 -8.65
C ALA A 79 -17.54 -0.38 -9.70
N ARG A 80 -17.20 -0.43 -10.99
CA ARG A 80 -18.15 -0.69 -12.08
C ARG A 80 -18.80 -2.06 -11.95
N SER A 81 -18.02 -3.09 -11.63
CA SER A 81 -18.52 -4.45 -11.44
C SER A 81 -19.53 -4.57 -10.28
N LEU A 82 -19.45 -3.64 -9.32
CA LEU A 82 -20.38 -3.52 -8.19
C LEU A 82 -21.59 -2.63 -8.49
N GLY A 83 -21.71 -2.12 -9.72
CA GLY A 83 -22.87 -1.34 -10.18
C GLY A 83 -22.86 0.14 -9.77
N LEU A 84 -21.70 0.70 -9.41
CA LEU A 84 -21.62 2.14 -9.13
C LEU A 84 -21.82 2.95 -10.43
N PRO A 85 -22.52 4.09 -10.38
CA PRO A 85 -22.62 4.99 -11.53
C PRO A 85 -21.26 5.61 -11.85
N GLU A 86 -21.00 5.93 -13.12
CA GLU A 86 -19.70 6.48 -13.56
C GLU A 86 -19.28 7.75 -12.79
N SER A 87 -20.25 8.58 -12.38
CA SER A 87 -20.00 9.76 -11.55
C SER A 87 -19.38 9.43 -10.18
N GLU A 88 -19.66 8.25 -9.64
CA GLU A 88 -19.06 7.75 -8.40
C GLU A 88 -17.80 6.92 -8.66
N VAL A 89 -17.74 6.16 -9.76
CA VAL A 89 -16.55 5.41 -10.18
C VAL A 89 -15.34 6.33 -10.32
N ALA A 90 -15.51 7.51 -10.94
CA ALA A 90 -14.44 8.50 -11.10
C ALA A 90 -13.82 8.98 -9.76
N LYS A 91 -14.55 8.86 -8.64
CA LYS A 91 -14.10 9.24 -7.29
C LYS A 91 -13.53 8.07 -6.49
N VAL A 92 -13.57 6.86 -7.03
CA VAL A 92 -13.03 5.68 -6.35
C VAL A 92 -11.51 5.72 -6.38
N ARG A 93 -10.91 5.59 -5.21
CA ARG A 93 -9.47 5.52 -5.00
C ARG A 93 -9.10 4.08 -4.61
N PRO A 94 -7.93 3.57 -5.05
CA PRO A 94 -7.44 2.28 -4.58
C PRO A 94 -7.19 2.29 -3.07
N ILE A 95 -7.50 1.16 -2.43
CA ILE A 95 -7.30 0.87 -1.00
C ILE A 95 -6.52 -0.44 -0.93
N LEU A 96 -5.23 -0.36 -0.62
CA LEU A 96 -4.33 -1.50 -0.60
C LEU A 96 -4.52 -2.31 0.68
N LEU A 97 -4.94 -3.56 0.53
CA LEU A 97 -5.26 -4.45 1.64
C LEU A 97 -4.15 -5.45 1.94
N CYS A 98 -3.84 -5.55 3.24
CA CYS A 98 -3.16 -6.70 3.83
C CYS A 98 -3.86 -7.16 5.13
N PHE A 99 -3.24 -8.05 5.90
CA PHE A 99 -3.82 -8.69 7.07
C PHE A 99 -3.59 -7.90 8.36
N GLU A 100 -2.36 -7.44 8.54
CA GLU A 100 -1.85 -6.81 9.74
C GLU A 100 -2.62 -5.51 10.04
N LYS A 101 -2.83 -5.16 11.32
CA LYS A 101 -3.55 -3.94 11.70
C LYS A 101 -2.71 -2.69 11.41
N PRO A 102 -3.25 -1.47 11.55
CA PRO A 102 -2.45 -0.24 11.40
C PRO A 102 -1.28 -0.16 12.37
N SER A 103 -1.42 -0.78 13.54
CA SER A 103 -0.42 -0.81 14.61
C SER A 103 0.60 -1.93 14.46
N ASP A 104 0.66 -2.63 13.32
CA ASP A 104 1.58 -3.75 13.08
C ASP A 104 2.44 -3.44 11.84
N PHE A 105 3.70 -3.87 11.84
CA PHE A 105 4.56 -3.79 10.65
C PHE A 105 3.98 -4.63 9.50
N CYS A 106 3.98 -4.08 8.29
CA CYS A 106 3.41 -4.73 7.11
C CYS A 106 3.95 -4.15 5.80
N HIS A 107 4.08 -4.99 4.76
CA HIS A 107 4.52 -4.56 3.43
C HIS A 107 3.62 -3.52 2.76
N ARG A 108 2.34 -3.44 3.13
CA ARG A 108 1.44 -2.43 2.54
C ARG A 108 1.90 -1.01 2.84
N ARG A 109 2.52 -0.79 4.00
CA ARG A 109 3.08 0.52 4.37
C ARG A 109 4.37 0.80 3.62
N LEU A 110 5.23 -0.20 3.44
CA LEU A 110 6.41 -0.05 2.58
C LEU A 110 6.02 0.30 1.13
N ALA A 111 5.01 -0.38 0.57
CA ALA A 111 4.49 -0.07 -0.77
C ALA A 111 3.89 1.35 -0.86
N ALA A 112 3.20 1.78 0.19
CA ALA A 112 2.67 3.14 0.29
C ALA A 112 3.79 4.18 0.34
N ASN A 113 4.76 4.02 1.25
CA ASN A 113 5.89 4.93 1.39
C ASN A 113 6.69 5.05 0.08
N TRP A 114 6.89 3.93 -0.63
CA TRP A 114 7.52 3.92 -1.95
C TRP A 114 6.72 4.72 -2.99
N GLN A 115 5.40 4.55 -3.07
CA GLN A 115 4.55 5.34 -3.96
C GLN A 115 4.56 6.83 -3.59
N GLU A 116 4.54 7.15 -2.30
CA GLU A 116 4.65 8.52 -1.79
C GLU A 116 6.00 9.16 -2.21
N SER A 117 7.11 8.43 -2.08
CA SER A 117 8.44 8.94 -2.45
C SER A 117 8.62 9.09 -3.95
N GLU A 118 8.24 8.11 -4.75
CA GLU A 118 8.46 8.13 -6.20
C GLU A 118 7.54 9.11 -6.93
N LEU A 119 6.27 9.22 -6.50
CA LEU A 119 5.26 10.00 -7.22
C LEU A 119 4.85 11.30 -6.52
N GLN A 120 5.40 11.59 -5.33
CA GLN A 120 5.07 12.79 -4.55
C GLN A 120 3.56 12.91 -4.25
N ILE A 121 2.94 11.77 -3.93
CA ILE A 121 1.52 11.66 -3.55
C ILE A 121 1.37 11.30 -2.07
N GLU A 122 0.15 11.35 -1.56
CA GLU A 122 -0.19 10.84 -0.22
C GLU A 122 -0.95 9.50 -0.31
N VAL A 123 -0.53 8.54 0.52
CA VAL A 123 -1.14 7.21 0.63
C VAL A 123 -1.39 6.88 2.11
N PRO A 124 -2.30 7.56 2.80
CA PRO A 124 -2.53 7.35 4.23
C PRO A 124 -3.21 6.00 4.53
N GLU A 125 -3.06 5.53 5.77
CA GLU A 125 -3.92 4.45 6.29
C GLU A 125 -5.35 4.98 6.49
N GLY A 126 -6.36 4.18 6.15
CA GLY A 126 -7.75 4.59 6.25
C GLY A 126 -8.75 3.57 5.75
N PHE A 127 -9.95 4.04 5.44
CA PHE A 127 -11.03 3.24 4.88
C PHE A 127 -12.04 4.12 4.13
N ARG A 128 -12.84 3.50 3.25
CA ARG A 128 -13.97 4.15 2.58
C ARG A 128 -15.25 3.98 3.40
N ASN A 129 -15.97 5.07 3.58
CA ASN A 129 -17.25 5.10 4.26
C ASN A 129 -18.40 4.67 3.31
N PRO A 130 -19.55 4.24 3.86
CA PRO A 130 -20.70 3.85 3.03
C PRO A 130 -21.22 4.96 2.10
N ASP A 131 -21.10 6.22 2.53
CA ASP A 131 -21.48 7.41 1.75
C ASP A 131 -20.48 7.77 0.63
N GLY A 132 -19.38 7.02 0.52
CA GLY A 132 -18.35 7.23 -0.48
C GLY A 132 -17.23 8.18 -0.09
N THR A 133 -17.30 8.79 1.08
CA THR A 133 -16.19 9.55 1.66
C THR A 133 -15.09 8.61 2.16
N TYR A 134 -13.94 9.16 2.55
CA TYR A 134 -12.82 8.39 3.10
C TYR A 134 -12.41 8.98 4.44
N THR A 135 -12.07 8.11 5.38
CA THR A 135 -11.52 8.48 6.68
C THR A 135 -10.10 7.95 6.77
N THR A 136 -9.17 8.81 7.16
CA THR A 136 -7.79 8.43 7.46
C THR A 136 -7.65 8.13 8.96
N VAL A 137 -6.70 7.28 9.29
CA VAL A 137 -6.33 6.93 10.67
C VAL A 137 -4.80 6.93 10.78
N PRO A 138 -4.24 7.02 11.99
CA PRO A 138 -2.80 6.87 12.16
C PRO A 138 -2.29 5.53 11.60
N GLY A 139 -1.25 5.60 10.76
CA GLY A 139 -0.52 4.43 10.27
C GLY A 139 0.55 3.94 11.25
N TRP A 140 1.21 2.83 10.93
CA TRP A 140 2.26 2.22 11.77
C TRP A 140 3.33 3.24 12.17
N GLU A 141 3.85 4.00 11.20
CA GLU A 141 4.92 4.99 11.39
C GLU A 141 4.49 6.08 12.38
N GLN A 142 3.25 6.56 12.27
CA GLN A 142 2.69 7.59 13.15
C GLN A 142 2.42 7.05 14.56
N LEU A 143 2.05 5.77 14.67
CA LEU A 143 1.82 5.09 15.95
C LEU A 143 3.13 4.76 16.66
N GLN A 144 4.18 4.38 15.93
CA GLN A 144 5.54 4.25 16.49
C GLN A 144 6.06 5.61 16.95
N GLY A 145 5.66 6.70 16.28
CA GLY A 145 5.98 8.09 16.64
C GLY A 145 5.42 8.60 17.99
N GLN A 146 4.52 7.88 18.68
CA GLN A 146 4.19 8.17 20.09
C GLN A 146 5.23 7.62 21.10
N GLN A 147 6.29 6.97 20.62
CA GLN A 147 7.49 6.63 21.42
C GLN A 147 8.81 7.06 20.76
N PHE A 148 8.78 7.95 19.76
CA PHE A 148 9.98 8.44 19.06
C PHE A 148 10.00 9.97 18.90
N GLU A 149 9.63 10.73 19.94
CA GLU A 149 10.24 12.05 20.12
C GLU A 149 11.72 11.83 20.49
N GLY A 150 12.57 11.61 19.48
CA GLY A 150 14.02 11.58 19.68
C GLY A 150 14.90 10.87 18.65
N ALA A 151 14.39 10.07 17.71
CA ALA A 151 15.31 9.28 16.89
C ALA A 151 14.84 8.81 15.50
N ILE A 152 13.97 9.50 14.76
CA ILE A 152 13.88 9.28 13.29
C ILE A 152 13.42 10.56 12.58
N GLY A 153 14.24 11.61 12.66
CA GLY A 153 14.18 12.72 11.72
C GLY A 153 15.37 12.57 10.79
N ASN A 154 15.12 12.35 9.50
CA ASN A 154 16.04 12.42 8.35
C ASN A 154 16.66 11.12 7.83
N ASP A 155 17.04 10.12 8.64
CA ASP A 155 17.92 9.06 8.10
C ASP A 155 17.27 8.05 7.13
N VAL A 156 16.01 7.64 7.30
CA VAL A 156 15.42 6.61 6.39
C VAL A 156 14.99 7.21 5.05
N ALA A 157 14.45 8.43 5.05
CA ALA A 157 14.15 9.17 3.83
C ALA A 157 15.43 9.54 3.07
N ASP A 158 16.50 9.93 3.78
CA ASP A 158 17.82 10.17 3.19
C ASP A 158 18.46 8.88 2.66
N GLN A 159 18.31 7.74 3.33
CA GLN A 159 18.80 6.45 2.83
C GLN A 159 18.03 5.98 1.58
N MET A 160 16.71 6.21 1.51
CA MET A 160 15.91 5.92 0.31
C MET A 160 16.28 6.86 -0.86
N ALA A 161 16.51 8.16 -0.59
CA ALA A 161 16.92 9.13 -1.59
C ALA A 161 18.37 8.90 -2.09
N GLN A 162 19.29 8.48 -1.21
CA GLN A 162 20.68 8.17 -1.56
C GLN A 162 20.79 6.89 -2.40
N ALA A 163 19.97 5.87 -2.13
CA ALA A 163 19.93 4.65 -2.94
C ALA A 163 19.42 4.92 -4.37
N ALA A 164 18.41 5.77 -4.54
CA ALA A 164 17.92 6.19 -5.86
C ALA A 164 18.96 7.04 -6.62
N THR A 165 19.69 7.90 -5.92
CA THR A 165 20.73 8.75 -6.52
C THR A 165 21.96 7.93 -6.97
N GLN A 166 22.38 6.94 -6.19
CA GLN A 166 23.52 6.07 -6.56
C GLN A 166 23.24 5.17 -7.77
N LEU A 167 22.00 4.72 -7.99
CA LEU A 167 21.64 3.96 -9.19
C LEU A 167 21.74 4.81 -10.47
N SER A 168 21.33 6.08 -10.42
CA SER A 168 21.41 6.98 -11.59
C SER A 168 22.83 7.32 -12.04
N LEU A 169 23.81 7.26 -11.13
CA LEU A 169 25.23 7.52 -11.41
C LEU A 169 25.98 6.29 -11.95
N LEU A 170 25.43 5.08 -11.81
CA LEU A 170 26.03 3.83 -12.29
C LEU A 170 25.55 3.41 -13.70
N THR A 171 24.60 4.14 -14.28
CA THR A 171 24.04 3.92 -15.62
C THR A 171 24.45 4.97 -16.67
N LEU A 172 25.44 5.82 -16.36
CA LEU A 172 26.11 6.74 -17.29
C LEU A 172 27.53 6.25 -17.60
#